data_AF-A0A673GEK2-F1
#
_entry.id   AF-A0A673GEK2-F1
#
_cell.length_a   1.000
_cell.length_b   1.000
_cell.length_c   1.000
_cell.angle_alpha   90.00
_cell.angle_beta   90.00
_cell.angle_gamma   90.00
#
_symmetry.space_group_name_H-M   'P 1'
#
loop_
_entity.id
_entity.type
_entity.pdbx_description
1 polymer ?
#
loop_
_entity_poly.entity_id
_entity_poly.type
_entity_poly.pdbx_seq_one_letter_code
_entity_poly.pdbx_strand_id
1 'polypeptide(L)'
;MCKVSAGNDVAYLTTNHLAALARLEPRLVPLVLAFRHWANLCHIDCQAEGGIPSYSLSLMVIFFLQQRAKPLLPVYLGHWV
;
A
#
# COMPACT_ATOMS: atom_id res chain seq x y z
N MET A 1 -5.72 13.63 15.84
CA MET A 1 -6.16 14.57 14.79
C MET A 1 -7.11 13.84 13.86
N CYS A 2 -8.20 14.48 13.43
CA CYS A 2 -9.14 13.91 12.46
C CYS A 2 -9.04 14.70 11.15
N LYS A 3 -9.04 14.00 10.01
CA LYS A 3 -9.14 14.62 8.68
C LYS A 3 -10.46 14.17 8.06
N VAL A 4 -11.26 15.13 7.62
CA VAL A 4 -12.58 14.89 7.03
C VAL A 4 -12.55 15.34 5.57
N SER A 5 -13.04 14.50 4.68
CA SER A 5 -13.24 14.79 3.26
C SER A 5 -14.63 14.33 2.84
N ALA A 6 -15.26 15.02 1.89
CA ALA A 6 -16.56 14.66 1.33
C ALA A 6 -16.41 14.17 -0.13
N GLY A 7 -17.15 13.13 -0.51
CA GLY A 7 -17.20 12.64 -1.90
C GLY A 7 -15.90 12.00 -2.43
N ASN A 8 -15.01 11.51 -1.56
CA ASN A 8 -13.76 10.88 -1.98
C ASN A 8 -13.91 9.35 -2.15
N ASP A 9 -14.73 8.97 -3.13
CA ASP A 9 -15.09 7.56 -3.37
C ASP A 9 -13.87 6.71 -3.75
N VAL A 10 -12.91 7.29 -4.47
CA VAL A 10 -11.67 6.61 -4.84
C VAL A 10 -10.86 6.22 -3.61
N ALA A 11 -10.70 7.12 -2.62
CA ALA A 11 -9.98 6.80 -1.39
C ALA A 11 -10.67 5.70 -0.58
N TYR A 12 -12.01 5.67 -0.59
CA TYR A 12 -12.79 4.60 0.04
C TYR A 12 -12.55 3.25 -0.63
N LEU A 13 -12.67 3.19 -1.97
CA LEU A 13 -12.44 1.97 -2.75
C LEU A 13 -11.01 1.46 -2.58
N THR A 14 -10.03 2.35 -2.62
CA THR A 14 -8.63 2.02 -2.35
C THR A 14 -8.44 1.42 -0.96
N THR A 15 -9.03 2.02 0.08
CA THR A 15 -8.93 1.52 1.45
C THR A 15 -9.52 0.12 1.58
N ASN A 16 -10.68 -0.11 0.96
CA ASN A 16 -11.31 -1.44 0.95
C ASN A 16 -10.45 -2.48 0.21
N HIS A 17 -9.86 -2.11 -0.92
CA HIS A 17 -8.98 -2.99 -1.69
C HIS A 17 -7.73 -3.39 -0.88
N LEU A 18 -7.05 -2.42 -0.28
CA LEU A 18 -5.89 -2.69 0.59
C LEU A 18 -6.26 -3.57 1.79
N ALA A 19 -7.42 -3.33 2.41
CA ALA A 19 -7.91 -4.14 3.51
C ALA A 19 -8.22 -5.59 3.09
N ALA A 20 -8.74 -5.81 1.88
CA ALA A 20 -8.94 -7.15 1.34
C ALA A 20 -7.60 -7.88 1.14
N LEU A 21 -6.60 -7.22 0.56
CA LEU A 21 -5.26 -7.79 0.38
C LEU A 21 -4.58 -8.10 1.72
N ALA A 22 -4.71 -7.21 2.70
CA ALA A 22 -4.15 -7.41 4.04
C ALA A 22 -4.77 -8.60 4.78
N ARG A 23 -6.06 -8.88 4.55
CA ARG A 23 -6.74 -10.08 5.07
C ARG A 23 -6.28 -11.35 4.37
N LEU A 24 -5.96 -11.27 3.09
CA LEU A 24 -5.50 -12.41 2.29
C LEU A 24 -4.07 -12.85 2.65
N GLU A 25 -3.17 -11.89 2.87
CA GLU A 25 -1.75 -12.16 3.15
C GLU A 25 -1.30 -11.48 4.46
N PRO A 26 -1.21 -12.24 5.57
CA PRO A 26 -0.86 -11.69 6.89
C PRO A 26 0.49 -10.98 6.95
N ARG A 27 1.43 -11.30 6.06
CA ARG A 27 2.77 -10.68 6.01
C ARG A 27 2.75 -9.29 5.38
N LEU A 28 1.67 -8.90 4.69
CA LEU A 28 1.58 -7.61 4.01
C LEU A 28 1.68 -6.44 4.99
N VAL A 29 0.88 -6.46 6.07
CA VAL A 29 0.83 -5.34 7.02
C VAL A 29 2.17 -5.11 7.72
N PRO A 30 2.84 -6.14 8.30
CA PRO A 30 4.16 -5.95 8.89
C PRO A 30 5.19 -5.42 7.89
N LEU A 31 5.16 -5.88 6.63
CA LEU A 31 6.11 -5.43 5.62
C LEU A 31 5.88 -3.97 5.20
N VAL A 32 4.61 -3.56 5.04
CA VAL A 32 4.25 -2.16 4.77
C VAL A 32 4.67 -1.25 5.93
N LEU A 33 4.44 -1.67 7.17
CA LEU A 33 4.83 -0.89 8.35
C LEU A 33 6.34 -0.75 8.46
N ALA A 34 7.09 -1.84 8.27
CA ALA A 34 8.55 -1.82 8.29
C ALA A 34 9.13 -0.92 7.18
N PHE A 35 8.62 -1.06 5.96
CA PHE A 35 9.08 -0.27 4.82
C PHE A 35 8.76 1.22 4.98
N ARG A 36 7.58 1.54 5.51
CA ARG A 36 7.22 2.93 5.81
C ARG A 36 8.07 3.51 6.93
N HIS A 37 8.34 2.76 7.99
CA HIS A 37 9.21 3.22 9.07
C HIS A 37 10.62 3.52 8.56
N TRP A 38 11.18 2.63 7.72
CA TRP A 38 12.44 2.89 7.04
C TRP A 38 12.40 4.17 6.20
N ALA A 39 11.35 4.36 5.39
CA ALA A 39 11.20 5.57 4.56
C ALA A 39 11.13 6.85 5.41
N ASN A 40 10.50 6.79 6.59
CA ASN A 40 10.45 7.90 7.52
C ASN A 40 11.82 8.22 8.13
N LEU A 41 12.58 7.20 8.54
CA LEU A 41 13.96 7.38 9.03
C LEU A 41 14.88 8.00 7.97
N CYS A 42 14.62 7.73 6.70
CA CYS A 42 15.35 8.32 5.58
C CYS A 42 14.78 9.66 5.10
N HIS A 43 13.77 10.22 5.75
CA HIS A 43 13.06 11.45 5.34
C HIS A 43 12.46 11.40 3.93
N ILE A 44 12.10 10.21 3.45
CA ILE A 44 11.52 10.00 2.11
C ILE A 44 10.00 10.20 2.10
N ASP A 45 9.32 10.05 3.25
CA ASP A 45 7.85 10.05 3.33
C ASP A 45 7.19 11.40 3.70
N CYS A 46 7.97 12.49 3.72
CA CYS A 46 7.49 13.83 4.03
C CYS A 46 6.81 14.49 2.80
N GLN A 47 5.49 14.32 2.66
CA GLN A 47 4.75 14.91 1.52
C GLN A 47 4.85 16.43 1.42
N ALA A 48 4.98 17.14 2.53
CA ALA A 48 5.11 18.60 2.54
C ALA A 48 6.39 19.09 1.84
N GLU A 49 7.42 18.23 1.78
CA GLU A 49 8.71 18.48 1.16
C GLU A 49 8.84 17.80 -0.21
N GLY A 50 7.73 17.28 -0.76
CA GLY A 50 7.72 16.54 -2.04
C GLY A 50 8.07 15.06 -1.90
N GLY A 51 8.11 14.52 -0.68
CA GLY A 51 8.34 13.11 -0.39
C GLY A 51 7.19 12.18 -0.84
N ILE A 52 7.48 10.88 -0.87
CA ILE A 52 6.57 9.85 -1.37
C ILE A 52 5.40 9.65 -0.39
N PRO A 53 4.14 9.68 -0.85
CA PRO A 53 2.99 9.39 0.00
C PRO A 53 3.02 7.99 0.62
N SER A 54 2.56 7.88 1.86
CA SER A 54 2.45 6.58 2.56
C SER A 54 1.65 5.52 1.78
N TYR A 55 0.59 5.92 1.08
CA TYR A 55 -0.17 5.03 0.20
C TYR A 55 0.69 4.45 -0.94
N SER A 56 1.53 5.28 -1.57
CA SER A 56 2.44 4.84 -2.63
C SER A 56 3.45 3.81 -2.12
N LEU A 57 3.97 4.00 -0.91
CA LEU A 57 4.85 3.01 -0.26
C LEU A 57 4.13 1.66 -0.04
N SER A 58 2.87 1.68 0.37
CA SER A 58 2.05 0.47 0.47
C SER A 58 1.89 -0.23 -0.88
N LEU A 59 1.66 0.52 -1.96
CA LEU A 59 1.56 -0.03 -3.30
C LEU A 59 2.88 -0.65 -3.79
N MET A 60 4.02 -0.03 -3.48
CA MET A 60 5.34 -0.58 -3.83
C MET A 60 5.55 -1.97 -3.19
N VAL A 61 5.14 -2.13 -1.93
CA VAL A 61 5.20 -3.43 -1.24
C VAL A 61 4.27 -4.45 -1.87
N ILE A 62 3.03 -4.05 -2.20
CA ILE A 62 2.07 -4.93 -2.88
C ILE A 62 2.63 -5.40 -4.23
N PHE A 63 3.15 -4.47 -5.03
CA PHE A 63 3.75 -4.78 -6.32
C PHE A 63 4.95 -5.72 -6.18
N PHE A 64 5.82 -5.47 -5.20
CA PHE A 64 6.94 -6.38 -4.90
C PHE A 64 6.46 -7.80 -4.59
N LEU A 65 5.40 -7.96 -3.78
CA LEU A 65 4.83 -9.27 -3.45
C LEU A 65 4.15 -9.95 -4.64
N GLN A 66 3.57 -9.18 -5.56
CA GLN A 66 2.99 -9.68 -6.82
C GLN A 66 4.06 -10.15 -7.81
N GLN A 67 5.20 -9.46 -7.89
CA GLN A 67 6.27 -9.74 -8.87
C GLN A 67 7.32 -10.76 -8.42
N ARG A 68 7.12 -11.41 -7.27
CA ARG A 68 8.01 -12.50 -6.84
C ARG A 68 7.93 -13.66 -7.83
N ALA A 69 9.04 -14.40 -7.99
CA ALA A 69 9.08 -15.61 -8.81
C ALA A 69 7.95 -16.61 -8.47
N LYS A 70 7.57 -16.67 -7.19
CA LYS A 70 6.30 -17.24 -6.73
C LYS A 70 5.45 -16.11 -6.12
N PRO A 71 4.44 -15.59 -6.85
CA PRO A 71 3.60 -14.49 -6.36
C PRO A 71 2.94 -14.85 -5.03
N LEU A 72 2.95 -13.90 -4.09
CA LEU A 72 2.25 -14.06 -2.81
C LEU A 72 0.90 -13.36 -2.78
N LEU A 73 0.68 -12.42 -3.70
CA LEU A 73 -0.57 -11.70 -3.85
C LEU A 73 -1.10 -11.87 -5.29
N PRO A 74 -2.42 -11.93 -5.47
CA PRO A 74 -3.02 -11.89 -6.80
C PRO A 74 -2.79 -10.50 -7.42
N VAL A 75 -2.73 -10.47 -8.75
CA VAL A 75 -2.76 -9.23 -9.53
C VAL A 75 -4.20 -8.85 -9.86
N TYR A 76 -4.52 -7.55 -9.80
CA TYR A 76 -5.88 -7.08 -10.07
C TYR A 76 -6.27 -7.25 -11.55
N LEU A 77 -5.31 -7.10 -12.46
CA LEU A 77 -5.48 -7.29 -13.91
C LEU A 77 -4.40 -8.26 -14.40
N GLY A 78 -4.81 -9.42 -14.90
CA GLY A 78 -3.92 -10.45 -15.46
C GLY A 78 -4.68 -11.68 -15.93
N HIS A 79 -4.03 -12.53 -16.73
CA HIS A 79 -4.56 -13.81 -17.22
C HIS A 79 -4.67 -14.85 -16.09
N TRP A 80 -5.52 -14.57 -15.10
CA TRP A 80 -5.98 -15.52 -14.09
C TRP A 80 -7.50 -15.71 -14.19
N VAL A 81 -7.99 -15.77 -15.44
CA VAL A 81 -9.13 -16.58 -15.89
C VAL A 81 -8.58 -17.60 -16.89
#